data_AF-B0RJ33-F1
#
_entry.id   AF-B0RJ33-F1
#
_cell.length_a   1.000
_cell.length_b   1.000
_cell.length_c   1.000
_cell.angle_alpha   90.00
_cell.angle_beta   90.00
_cell.angle_gamma   90.00
#
_symmetry.space_group_name_H-M   'P 1'
#
loop_
_entity.id
_entity.type
_entity.pdbx_description
1 polymer ?
#
loop_
_entity_poly.entity_id
_entity_poly.type
_entity_poly.pdbx_seq_one_letter_code
_entity_poly.pdbx_strand_id
1 'polypeptide(L)'
;MTDYNDLAARAERGEFAPIPGTDLHGSAAADAGRAMLMDATGTDTLEDAMTVALGRPRLDAEEPTGPMWKVRATKALDAQVEALAKRQGHNNKSRIIREATAAYIRAS
;
A
#
# COMPACT_ATOMS: atom_id res chain seq x y z
N MET A 1 -29.70 -22.95 -5.81
CA MET A 1 -28.71 -22.18 -5.03
C MET A 1 -27.42 -22.96 -5.12
N THR A 2 -26.42 -22.42 -5.80
CA THR A 2 -25.17 -23.13 -6.08
C THR A 2 -24.40 -23.31 -4.78
N ASP A 3 -24.06 -24.55 -4.42
CA ASP A 3 -23.24 -24.83 -3.25
C ASP A 3 -21.78 -24.50 -3.57
N TYR A 4 -21.29 -23.40 -3.00
CA TYR A 4 -19.91 -22.95 -3.20
C TYR A 4 -18.89 -23.93 -2.61
N ASN A 5 -19.27 -24.75 -1.61
CA ASN A 5 -18.36 -25.76 -1.04
C ASN A 5 -18.17 -26.94 -2.01
N ASP A 6 -19.23 -27.38 -2.70
CA ASP A 6 -19.13 -28.42 -3.73
C ASP A 6 -18.25 -27.95 -4.91
N LEU A 7 -18.45 -26.71 -5.36
CA LEU A 7 -17.61 -26.10 -6.40
C LEU A 7 -16.14 -26.05 -6.00
N ALA A 8 -15.84 -25.62 -4.77
CA ALA A 8 -14.47 -25.60 -4.26
C ALA A 8 -13.87 -27.01 -4.23
N ALA A 9 -14.61 -28.00 -3.70
CA ALA A 9 -14.13 -29.37 -3.62
C ALA A 9 -13.84 -29.99 -5.01
N ARG A 10 -14.62 -29.63 -6.05
CA ARG A 10 -14.39 -30.06 -7.43
C ARG A 10 -13.15 -29.41 -8.05
N ALA A 11 -12.92 -28.14 -7.76
CA ALA A 11 -11.72 -27.42 -8.19
C ALA A 11 -10.44 -28.02 -7.59
N GLU A 12 -10.44 -28.32 -6.29
CA GLU A 12 -9.31 -28.97 -5.60
C GLU A 12 -8.99 -30.37 -6.15
N ARG A 13 -10.02 -31.09 -6.64
CA ARG A 13 -9.84 -32.39 -7.32
C ARG A 13 -9.36 -32.27 -8.77
N GLY A 14 -9.17 -31.05 -9.28
CA GLY A 14 -8.73 -30.81 -10.65
C GLY A 14 -9.78 -31.16 -11.70
N GLU A 15 -11.06 -31.18 -11.34
CA GLU A 15 -12.16 -31.51 -12.27
C GLU A 15 -12.46 -30.39 -13.27
N PHE A 16 -11.85 -29.22 -13.10
CA PHE A 16 -11.97 -28.09 -14.02
C PHE A 16 -10.67 -27.91 -14.82
N ALA A 17 -10.82 -27.87 -16.14
CA ALA A 17 -9.76 -27.45 -17.04
C ALA A 17 -9.95 -25.96 -17.38
N PRO A 18 -8.86 -25.17 -17.44
CA PRO A 18 -8.93 -23.83 -17.98
C PRO A 18 -9.44 -23.82 -19.42
N ILE A 19 -10.09 -22.73 -19.83
CA ILE A 19 -10.51 -22.58 -21.22
C ILE A 19 -9.26 -22.40 -22.08
N PRO A 20 -9.11 -23.15 -23.19
CA PRO A 20 -7.94 -23.02 -24.05
C PRO A 20 -7.71 -21.57 -24.49
N GLY A 21 -6.51 -21.05 -24.25
CA GLY A 21 -6.10 -19.68 -24.62
C GLY A 21 -6.45 -18.60 -23.60
N THR A 22 -7.05 -18.95 -22.44
CA THR A 22 -7.30 -17.98 -21.35
C THR A 22 -6.21 -17.98 -20.27
N ASP A 23 -5.30 -18.95 -20.30
CA ASP A 23 -4.23 -19.06 -19.31
C ASP A 23 -3.18 -17.96 -19.51
N LEU A 24 -3.02 -17.13 -18.48
CA LEU A 24 -1.99 -16.11 -18.41
C LEU A 24 -0.96 -16.52 -17.38
N HIS A 25 0.32 -16.27 -17.70
CA HIS A 25 1.44 -16.55 -16.82
C HIS A 25 2.41 -15.38 -16.77
N GLY A 26 3.23 -15.33 -15.70
CA GLY A 26 4.30 -14.34 -15.55
C GLY A 26 3.80 -12.89 -15.57
N SER A 27 4.46 -12.03 -16.34
CA SER A 27 4.12 -10.61 -16.43
C SER A 27 2.72 -10.38 -16.98
N ALA A 28 2.29 -11.17 -17.96
CA ALA A 28 0.95 -11.04 -18.55
C ALA A 28 -0.17 -11.30 -17.52
N ALA A 29 0.03 -12.27 -16.63
CA ALA A 29 -0.89 -12.52 -15.52
C ALA A 29 -0.87 -11.37 -14.50
N ALA A 30 0.30 -10.84 -14.19
CA ALA A 30 0.44 -9.73 -13.26
C ALA A 30 -0.25 -8.45 -13.78
N ASP A 31 -0.12 -8.16 -15.07
CA ASP A 31 -0.75 -6.98 -15.69
C ASP A 31 -2.26 -7.12 -15.76
N ALA A 32 -2.77 -8.30 -16.12
CA ALA A 32 -4.20 -8.60 -16.08
C ALA A 32 -4.77 -8.50 -14.65
N GLY A 33 -4.05 -9.02 -13.65
CA GLY A 33 -4.45 -8.91 -12.25
C GLY A 33 -4.49 -7.47 -11.75
N ARG A 34 -3.52 -6.63 -12.14
CA ARG A 34 -3.53 -5.19 -11.82
C ARG A 34 -4.74 -4.49 -12.42
N ALA A 35 -5.04 -4.76 -13.69
CA ALA A 35 -6.20 -4.18 -14.37
C ALA A 35 -7.51 -4.59 -13.68
N MET A 36 -7.67 -5.86 -13.30
CA MET A 36 -8.83 -6.35 -12.57
C MET A 36 -9.00 -5.67 -11.21
N LEU A 37 -7.90 -5.45 -10.47
CA LEU A 37 -7.95 -4.77 -9.18
C LEU A 37 -8.38 -3.31 -9.32
N MET A 38 -7.87 -2.60 -10.33
CA MET A 38 -8.26 -1.22 -10.64
C MET A 38 -9.74 -1.12 -11.03
N ASP A 39 -10.20 -2.01 -11.91
CA ASP A 39 -11.62 -2.08 -12.34
C ASP A 39 -12.56 -2.39 -11.18
N ALA A 40 -12.25 -3.42 -10.38
CA ALA A 40 -13.09 -3.83 -9.25
C ALA A 40 -13.21 -2.77 -8.14
N THR A 41 -12.19 -1.92 -7.99
CA THR A 41 -12.15 -0.86 -6.96
C THR A 41 -12.49 0.52 -7.48
N GLY A 42 -12.57 0.71 -8.80
CA GLY A 42 -12.78 2.01 -9.45
C GLY A 42 -11.62 2.99 -9.24
N THR A 43 -10.38 2.49 -9.20
CA THR A 43 -9.18 3.29 -8.92
C THR A 43 -8.20 3.27 -10.09
N ASP A 44 -7.36 4.31 -10.20
CA ASP A 44 -6.39 4.46 -11.30
C ASP A 44 -4.99 3.91 -10.95
N THR A 45 -4.76 3.55 -9.68
CA THR A 45 -3.45 3.07 -9.20
C THR A 45 -3.60 1.83 -8.32
N LEU A 46 -2.56 1.00 -8.29
CA LEU A 46 -2.55 -0.21 -7.47
C LEU A 46 -2.56 0.14 -5.97
N GLU A 47 -1.84 1.19 -5.56
CA GLU A 47 -1.82 1.69 -4.19
C GLU A 47 -3.22 2.13 -3.71
N ASP A 48 -3.98 2.81 -4.57
CA ASP A 48 -5.37 3.20 -4.27
C ASP A 48 -6.29 1.98 -4.21
N ALA A 49 -6.13 1.03 -5.15
CA ALA A 49 -6.88 -0.23 -5.14
C ALA A 49 -6.64 -1.02 -3.85
N MET A 50 -5.38 -1.09 -3.38
CA MET A 50 -5.02 -1.73 -2.12
C MET A 50 -5.67 -1.03 -0.93
N THR A 51 -5.68 0.30 -0.91
CA THR A 51 -6.32 1.10 0.16
C THR A 51 -7.83 0.85 0.22
N VAL A 52 -8.49 0.68 -0.93
CA VAL A 52 -9.92 0.35 -0.99
C VAL A 52 -10.17 -1.09 -0.54
N ALA A 53 -9.39 -2.06 -1.05
CA ALA A 53 -9.56 -3.48 -0.77
C ALA A 53 -9.27 -3.87 0.68
N LEU A 54 -8.26 -3.25 1.30
CA LEU A 54 -7.92 -3.43 2.72
C LEU A 54 -8.86 -2.67 3.67
N GLY A 55 -9.81 -1.91 3.10
CA GLY A 55 -10.68 -0.99 3.81
C GLY A 55 -10.03 0.39 3.92
N ARG A 56 -10.74 1.43 3.45
CA ARG A 56 -10.34 2.81 3.66
C ARG A 56 -10.10 3.01 5.16
N PRO A 57 -8.94 3.54 5.60
CA PRO A 57 -8.73 3.92 6.98
C PRO A 57 -9.92 4.77 7.40
N ARG A 58 -10.62 4.34 8.45
CA ARG A 58 -11.80 5.08 8.88
C ARG A 58 -11.34 6.46 9.33
N LEU A 59 -12.09 7.51 9.00
CA LEU A 59 -11.76 8.88 9.43
C LEU A 59 -11.75 9.01 10.97
N ASP A 60 -12.39 8.07 11.67
CA ASP A 60 -12.46 7.91 13.13
C ASP A 60 -11.47 6.86 13.67
N ALA A 61 -10.65 6.23 12.83
CA ALA A 61 -9.58 5.36 13.31
C ALA A 61 -8.53 6.23 14.00
N GLU A 62 -8.32 6.00 15.30
CA GLU A 62 -7.19 6.57 16.03
C GLU A 62 -5.92 6.28 15.23
N GLU A 63 -5.24 7.32 14.73
CA GLU A 63 -3.90 7.14 14.18
C GLU A 63 -3.09 6.36 15.22
N PRO A 64 -2.41 5.25 14.85
CA PRO A 64 -1.62 4.51 15.80
C PRO A 64 -0.58 5.45 16.38
N THR A 65 -0.84 5.91 17.60
CA THR A 65 -0.06 6.98 18.21
C THR A 65 1.24 6.36 18.69
N GLY A 66 2.30 6.53 17.89
CA GLY A 66 3.64 6.07 18.26
C GLY A 66 4.23 6.90 19.41
N PRO A 67 5.27 6.40 20.09
CA PRO A 67 5.93 7.14 21.15
C PRO A 67 6.54 8.45 20.63
N MET A 68 6.37 9.54 21.38
CA MET A 68 6.92 10.84 21.03
C MET A 68 8.43 10.90 21.30
N TRP A 69 9.22 11.26 20.28
CA TRP A 69 10.66 11.47 20.42
C TRP A 69 10.97 12.90 20.86
N LYS A 70 11.56 13.07 22.04
CA LYS A 70 12.05 14.36 22.54
C LYS A 70 13.55 14.46 22.32
N VAL A 71 13.97 15.09 21.23
CA VAL A 71 15.38 15.25 20.84
C VAL A 71 15.73 16.73 20.71
N ARG A 72 16.93 17.12 21.16
CA ARG A 72 17.46 18.47 20.95
C ARG A 72 18.18 18.52 19.60
N ALA A 73 17.80 19.49 18.77
CA ALA A 73 18.48 19.79 17.51
C ALA A 73 19.24 21.13 17.63
N THR A 74 20.24 21.32 16.77
CA THR A 74 20.87 22.63 16.60
C THR A 74 19.91 23.55 15.84
N LYS A 75 20.03 24.87 16.06
CA LYS A 75 19.20 25.87 15.34
C LYS A 75 19.36 25.76 13.82
N ALA A 76 20.58 25.52 13.36
CA ALA A 76 20.87 25.37 11.93
C ALA A 76 20.17 24.14 11.34
N LEU A 77 20.18 23.00 12.05
CA LEU A 77 19.53 21.78 11.59
C LEU A 77 18.01 21.93 11.58
N ASP A 78 17.41 22.54 12.61
CA ASP A 78 15.95 22.78 12.65
C ASP A 78 15.50 23.64 11.46
N ALA A 79 16.24 24.72 11.16
CA ALA A 79 15.97 25.58 10.01
C ALA A 79 16.10 24.85 8.66
N GLN A 80 17.11 23.99 8.51
CA GLN A 80 17.30 23.20 7.28
C GLN A 80 16.15 22.19 7.07
N VAL A 81 15.70 21.53 8.14
CA VAL A 81 14.58 20.59 8.09
C VAL A 81 13.27 21.31 7.77
N GLU A 82 13.04 22.48 8.39
CA GLU A 82 11.85 23.29 8.10
C GLU A 82 11.83 23.76 6.64
N ALA A 83 12.96 24.24 6.13
CA ALA A 83 13.08 24.64 4.73
C ALA A 83 12.85 23.47 3.77
N LEU A 84 13.35 22.28 4.11
CA LEU A 84 13.15 21.07 3.31
C LEU A 84 11.68 20.64 3.30
N ALA A 85 11.00 20.67 4.45
CA ALA A 85 9.57 20.39 4.53
C ALA A 85 8.75 21.34 3.62
N LYS A 86 9.03 22.65 3.68
CA LYS A 86 8.37 23.65 2.82
C LYS A 86 8.61 23.39 1.33
N ARG A 87 9.86 23.09 0.94
CA ARG A 87 10.19 22.78 -0.47
C ARG A 87 9.44 21.55 -1.00
N GLN A 88 9.14 20.58 -0.14
CA GLN A 88 8.41 19.36 -0.50
C GLN A 88 6.88 19.50 -0.35
N GLY A 89 6.36 20.70 -0.06
CA GLY A 89 4.92 20.92 0.12
C GLY A 89 4.37 20.31 1.42
N HIS A 90 5.22 20.06 2.40
CA HIS A 90 4.83 19.49 3.69
C HIS A 90 4.78 20.58 4.77
N ASN A 91 3.69 20.59 5.53
CA ASN A 91 3.47 21.53 6.63
C ASN A 91 4.10 21.06 7.96
N ASN A 92 4.80 19.92 8.00
CA ASN A 92 5.31 19.33 9.24
C ASN A 92 6.73 18.74 9.08
N LYS A 93 7.67 19.24 9.90
CA LYS A 93 9.05 18.74 10.01
C LYS A 93 9.17 17.30 10.49
N SER A 94 8.24 16.82 11.30
CA SER A 94 8.23 15.44 11.82
C SER A 94 8.14 14.40 10.69
N ARG A 95 7.57 14.75 9.54
CA ARG A 95 7.58 13.88 8.37
C ARG A 95 9.00 13.66 7.85
N ILE A 96 9.72 14.75 7.58
CA ILE A 96 11.11 14.73 7.12
C ILE A 96 12.01 13.95 8.08
N ILE A 97 11.83 14.17 9.39
CA ILE A 97 12.63 13.48 10.41
C ILE A 97 12.38 11.97 10.39
N ARG A 98 11.12 11.53 10.28
CA ARG A 98 10.78 10.10 10.19
C ARG A 98 11.37 9.45 8.94
N GLU A 99 11.22 10.10 7.79
CA GLU A 99 11.73 9.59 6.51
C GLU A 99 13.26 9.49 6.53
N ALA A 100 13.95 10.54 7.02
CA ALA A 100 15.40 10.56 7.15
C ALA A 100 15.91 9.48 8.12
N THR A 101 15.24 9.29 9.26
CA THR A 101 15.61 8.25 10.24
C THR A 101 15.44 6.85 9.65
N ALA A 102 14.33 6.60 8.95
CA ALA A 102 14.08 5.31 8.30
C ALA A 102 15.11 5.04 7.20
N ALA A 103 15.50 6.06 6.42
CA ALA A 103 16.55 5.94 5.41
C ALA A 103 17.92 5.62 6.04
N TYR A 104 18.27 6.29 7.14
CA TYR A 104 19.51 6.03 7.86
C TYR A 104 19.58 4.59 8.39
N ILE A 105 18.49 4.10 9.00
CA ILE A 105 18.41 2.71 9.50
C ILE A 105 18.58 1.69 8.37
N ARG A 106 17.96 1.91 7.21
CA ARG A 106 18.11 1.01 6.04
C ARG A 106 19.51 0.99 5.46
N ALA A 107 20.26 2.09 5.61
CA ALA A 107 21.62 2.23 5.09
C ALA A 107 22.70 1.84 6.12
N SER A 108 22.32 1.57 7.36
CA SER A 108 23.19 1.10 8.44
C SER A 108 23.30 -0.42 8.42
#